data_AF-A0AAD3UEM0-F1
#
_entry.id   AF-A0AAD3UEM0-F1
#
_cell.length_a   1.000
_cell.length_b   1.000
_cell.length_c   1.000
_cell.angle_alpha   90.00
_cell.angle_beta   90.00
_cell.angle_gamma   90.00
#
_symmetry.space_group_name_H-M   'P 1'
#
loop_
_entity.id
_entity.type
_entity.pdbx_description
1 polymer ?
#
loop_
_entity_poly.entity_id
_entity_poly.type
_entity_poly.pdbx_seq_one_letter_code
_entity_poly.pdbx_strand_id
1 'polypeptide(L)'
;MQRIISDFPIDEKALENYEQSLAVLCRYFPPLITSLFATARRSRDGNLEWWSEREGQPVLLNALPATEQAMLQEKCLLCQEAIRQLAEELVRRGEPVPAERLHNLLKQTPQLACYGINGEPVLVHWGIPQQPADPILPEEPTPRLHKGHRITARHYGCLAAILLALLLGSLLLSCWPALFPVDLPSGGKPLTELTKEQPNVSLVKQHDYGRIRVNLNWTNPNPDNAIDLDVAAFVRLKNQKKTGVEALSRLFGDYDNVPYVALEGDDRSGDNSHGEWLLINGSHWQQIDEVLIYAFIYSGASNWQNTQATITIHIPSQSPITTHLTEGDEDMPVSVIARLINVDGAIKVERINQYFDDRKNIDKAFGWGLEWHSTKGKG
;
A
#
# COMPACT_ATOMS: atom_id res chain seq x y z
N MET A 1 9.81 2.47 -10.63
CA MET A 1 8.76 3.46 -10.95
C MET A 1 9.01 4.07 -12.32
N GLN A 2 7.97 4.58 -12.98
CA GLN A 2 8.06 5.34 -14.22
C GLN A 2 7.27 6.66 -14.14
N ARG A 3 7.67 7.66 -14.94
CA ARG A 3 6.98 8.95 -15.04
C ARG A 3 5.83 8.87 -16.04
N ILE A 4 4.64 9.33 -15.63
CA ILE A 4 3.44 9.42 -16.46
C ILE A 4 3.42 10.75 -17.22
N ILE A 5 3.52 11.87 -16.50
CA ILE A 5 3.50 13.24 -17.04
C ILE A 5 4.40 14.18 -16.23
N SER A 6 4.67 15.35 -16.80
CA SER A 6 5.33 16.50 -16.16
C SER A 6 4.44 17.73 -16.35
N ASP A 7 4.30 18.53 -15.29
CA ASP A 7 3.45 19.71 -15.18
C ASP A 7 4.28 20.93 -14.72
N PHE A 8 3.63 22.09 -14.61
CA PHE A 8 4.21 23.30 -14.05
C PHE A 8 4.69 23.13 -12.59
N PRO A 9 5.64 23.95 -12.12
CA PRO A 9 6.09 23.94 -10.72
C PRO A 9 4.93 24.06 -9.72
N ILE A 10 4.92 23.16 -8.74
CA ILE A 10 3.98 23.17 -7.61
C ILE A 10 4.52 24.05 -6.48
N ASP A 11 3.68 24.89 -5.86
CA ASP A 11 4.06 25.62 -4.65
C ASP A 11 4.25 24.68 -3.45
N GLU A 12 4.98 25.15 -2.43
CA GLU A 12 5.36 24.33 -1.27
C GLU A 12 4.15 23.89 -0.45
N LYS A 13 3.14 24.75 -0.29
CA LYS A 13 1.94 24.47 0.53
C LYS A 13 1.00 23.49 -0.18
N ALA A 14 0.88 23.58 -1.51
CA ALA A 14 0.16 22.59 -2.30
C ALA A 14 0.84 21.21 -2.24
N LEU A 15 2.18 21.17 -2.26
CA LEU A 15 2.94 19.92 -2.08
C LEU A 15 2.76 19.34 -0.67
N GLU A 16 2.85 20.15 0.39
CA GLU A 16 2.58 19.71 1.77
C GLU A 16 1.16 19.13 1.92
N ASN A 17 0.15 19.76 1.32
CA ASN A 17 -1.22 19.25 1.38
C ASN A 17 -1.40 17.92 0.63
N TYR A 18 -0.74 17.78 -0.53
CA TYR A 18 -0.64 16.52 -1.24
C TYR A 18 0.01 15.43 -0.36
N GLU A 19 1.16 15.73 0.24
CA GLU A 19 1.93 14.78 1.06
C GLU A 19 1.15 14.35 2.32
N GLN A 20 0.44 15.28 2.96
CA GLN A 20 -0.46 14.98 4.08
C GLN A 20 -1.67 14.12 3.65
N SER A 21 -2.08 14.18 2.39
CA SER A 21 -3.17 13.35 1.86
C SER A 21 -2.67 11.96 1.45
N LEU A 22 -1.48 11.87 0.86
CA LEU A 22 -0.75 10.62 0.63
C LEU A 22 -0.50 9.87 1.94
N ALA A 23 -0.06 10.59 2.98
CA ALA A 23 0.18 10.03 4.30
C ALA A 23 -1.07 9.35 4.88
N VAL A 24 -2.27 9.91 4.68
CA VAL A 24 -3.53 9.25 5.08
C VAL A 24 -3.78 8.00 4.23
N LEU A 25 -3.61 8.07 2.91
CA LEU A 25 -3.81 6.89 2.04
C LEU A 25 -2.87 5.75 2.42
N CYS A 26 -1.56 5.98 2.46
CA CYS A 26 -0.56 4.96 2.83
C CYS A 26 -0.77 4.41 4.26
N ARG A 27 -1.29 5.22 5.19
CA ARG A 27 -1.53 4.82 6.59
C ARG A 27 -2.69 3.84 6.77
N TYR A 28 -3.73 3.91 5.96
CA TYR A 28 -4.93 3.05 6.11
C TYR A 28 -5.17 2.07 4.97
N PHE A 29 -4.47 2.23 3.83
CA PHE A 29 -4.59 1.33 2.68
C PHE A 29 -3.28 0.62 2.33
N PRO A 30 -3.35 -0.64 1.86
CA PRO A 30 -2.22 -1.34 1.27
C PRO A 30 -1.84 -0.73 -0.09
N PRO A 31 -0.61 -1.01 -0.59
CA PRO A 31 -0.08 -0.46 -1.85
C PRO A 31 -1.04 -0.59 -3.03
N LEU A 32 -1.75 -1.71 -3.14
CA LEU A 32 -2.70 -1.98 -4.23
C LEU A 32 -3.72 -0.85 -4.44
N ILE A 33 -4.19 -0.21 -3.36
CA ILE A 33 -5.12 0.92 -3.42
C ILE A 33 -4.38 2.25 -3.56
N THR A 34 -3.20 2.42 -2.94
CA THR A 34 -2.41 3.65 -3.11
C THR A 34 -1.87 3.79 -4.53
N SER A 35 -1.56 2.70 -5.22
CA SER A 35 -1.12 2.68 -6.63
C SER A 35 -2.24 2.97 -7.64
N LEU A 36 -3.47 3.26 -7.18
CA LEU A 36 -4.44 4.03 -7.98
C LEU A 36 -3.98 5.48 -8.17
N PHE A 37 -3.20 6.01 -7.24
CA PHE A 37 -2.83 7.41 -7.17
C PHE A 37 -1.36 7.59 -7.54
N ALA A 38 -1.08 8.42 -8.54
CA ALA A 38 0.30 8.70 -8.94
C ALA A 38 1.04 9.48 -7.83
N THR A 39 2.33 9.19 -7.66
CA THR A 39 3.21 9.89 -6.73
C THR A 39 3.68 11.20 -7.35
N ALA A 40 3.36 12.33 -6.72
CA ALA A 40 3.92 13.63 -7.09
C ALA A 40 5.38 13.72 -6.61
N ARG A 41 6.28 14.17 -7.49
CA ARG A 41 7.69 14.45 -7.21
C ARG A 41 8.07 15.79 -7.81
N ARG A 42 9.03 16.52 -7.21
CA ARG A 42 9.67 17.67 -7.88
C ARG A 42 10.86 17.17 -8.69
N SER A 43 10.96 17.59 -9.95
CA SER A 43 12.16 17.37 -10.77
C SER A 43 13.32 18.25 -10.29
N ARG A 44 14.54 17.99 -10.78
CA ARG A 44 15.72 18.85 -10.53
C ARG A 44 15.52 20.29 -11.01
N ASP A 45 14.69 20.48 -12.03
CA ASP A 45 14.37 21.79 -12.62
C ASP A 45 13.19 22.49 -11.92
N GLY A 46 12.65 21.90 -10.84
CA GLY A 46 11.55 22.45 -10.04
C GLY A 46 10.14 22.15 -10.55
N ASN A 47 10.02 21.49 -11.70
CA ASN A 47 8.72 21.08 -12.27
C ASN A 47 8.07 19.97 -11.44
N LEU A 48 6.74 19.89 -11.48
CA LEU A 48 5.99 18.77 -10.90
C LEU A 48 6.03 17.58 -11.86
N GLU A 49 6.29 16.38 -11.36
CA GLU A 49 6.22 15.14 -12.12
C GLU A 49 5.31 14.14 -11.41
N TRP A 50 4.52 13.39 -12.19
CA TRP A 50 3.68 12.31 -11.68
C TRP A 50 4.28 10.96 -12.03
N TRP A 51 4.50 10.13 -11.02
CA TRP A 51 5.17 8.84 -11.10
C TRP A 51 4.25 7.68 -10.67
N SER A 52 4.52 6.47 -11.16
CA SER A 52 3.80 5.26 -10.76
C SER A 52 4.74 4.07 -10.61
N GLU A 53 4.41 3.17 -9.68
CA GLU A 53 5.06 1.85 -9.51
C GLU A 53 4.64 0.85 -10.58
N ARG A 54 3.52 1.10 -11.27
CA ARG A 54 3.02 0.22 -12.33
C ARG A 54 3.89 0.36 -13.57
N GLU A 55 4.29 -0.76 -14.16
CA GLU A 55 5.06 -0.84 -15.40
C GLU A 55 4.16 -0.95 -16.62
N GLY A 56 4.64 -0.50 -17.79
CA GLY A 56 3.91 -0.52 -19.07
C GLY A 56 3.54 0.87 -19.57
N GLN A 57 3.27 1.04 -20.86
CA GLN A 57 3.04 2.38 -21.45
C GLN A 57 1.77 3.04 -20.87
N PRO A 58 1.86 4.26 -20.28
CA PRO A 58 0.67 5.01 -19.88
C PRO A 58 -0.11 5.51 -21.10
N VAL A 59 -1.43 5.28 -21.09
CA VAL A 59 -2.38 5.74 -22.11
C VAL A 59 -3.55 6.44 -21.42
N LEU A 60 -3.94 7.63 -21.89
CA LEU A 60 -5.04 8.39 -21.30
C LEU A 60 -6.38 7.65 -21.50
N LEU A 61 -7.26 7.65 -20.49
CA LEU A 61 -8.49 6.84 -20.48
C LEU A 61 -9.33 7.02 -21.75
N ASN A 62 -9.52 8.25 -22.22
CA ASN A 62 -10.32 8.55 -23.42
C ASN A 62 -9.72 8.04 -24.75
N ALA A 63 -8.44 7.63 -24.76
CA ALA A 63 -7.75 7.07 -25.92
C ALA A 63 -7.77 5.53 -25.95
N LEU A 64 -8.26 4.88 -24.88
CA LEU A 64 -8.37 3.42 -24.79
C LEU A 64 -9.63 2.87 -25.49
N PRO A 65 -9.67 1.57 -25.86
CA PRO A 65 -10.89 0.91 -26.32
C PRO A 65 -12.02 0.98 -25.27
N ALA A 66 -13.28 1.09 -25.71
CA ALA A 66 -14.43 1.27 -24.82
C ALA A 66 -14.60 0.16 -23.75
N THR A 67 -14.18 -1.07 -24.05
CA THR A 67 -14.14 -2.19 -23.09
C THR A 67 -13.13 -1.97 -21.98
N GLU A 68 -11.92 -1.50 -22.32
CA GLU A 68 -10.88 -1.16 -21.34
C GLU A 68 -11.28 0.06 -20.53
N GLN A 69 -11.89 1.08 -21.16
CA GLN A 69 -12.43 2.24 -20.45
C GLN A 69 -13.41 1.83 -19.35
N ALA A 70 -14.36 0.94 -19.66
CA ALA A 70 -15.33 0.44 -18.69
C ALA A 70 -14.66 -0.33 -17.53
N MET A 71 -13.70 -1.22 -17.84
CA MET A 71 -12.96 -1.97 -16.81
C MET A 71 -12.14 -1.06 -15.88
N LEU A 72 -11.47 -0.04 -16.42
CA LEU A 72 -10.72 0.93 -15.62
C LEU A 72 -11.65 1.81 -14.75
N GLN A 73 -12.79 2.22 -15.30
CA GLN A 73 -13.82 2.96 -14.55
C GLN A 73 -14.40 2.13 -13.40
N GLU A 74 -14.68 0.85 -13.61
CA GLU A 74 -15.13 -0.06 -12.55
C GLU A 74 -14.09 -0.20 -11.42
N LYS A 75 -12.82 -0.42 -11.76
CA LYS A 75 -11.71 -0.44 -10.77
C LYS A 75 -11.60 0.87 -10.00
N CYS A 76 -11.69 2.02 -10.68
CA CYS A 76 -11.71 3.34 -10.04
C CYS A 76 -12.87 3.50 -9.06
N LEU A 77 -14.07 3.03 -9.40
CA LEU A 77 -15.25 3.09 -8.54
C LEU A 77 -15.10 2.20 -7.29
N LEU A 78 -14.58 0.99 -7.43
CA LEU A 78 -14.31 0.08 -6.31
C LEU A 78 -13.31 0.69 -5.30
N CYS A 79 -12.25 1.32 -5.78
CA CYS A 79 -11.29 2.01 -4.91
C CYS A 79 -11.88 3.26 -4.24
N GLN A 80 -12.66 4.06 -4.97
CA GLN A 80 -13.38 5.21 -4.38
C GLN A 80 -14.37 4.78 -3.29
N GLU A 81 -15.04 3.65 -3.48
CA GLU A 81 -15.94 3.07 -2.48
C GLU A 81 -15.18 2.63 -1.22
N ALA A 82 -14.02 1.99 -1.35
CA ALA A 82 -13.17 1.64 -0.22
C ALA A 82 -12.69 2.90 0.56
N ILE A 83 -12.32 3.97 -0.16
CA ILE A 83 -11.95 5.27 0.44
C ILE A 83 -13.13 5.89 1.19
N ARG A 84 -14.35 5.81 0.63
CA ARG A 84 -15.57 6.33 1.26
C ARG A 84 -15.90 5.58 2.55
N GLN A 85 -15.89 4.25 2.53
CA GLN A 85 -16.16 3.42 3.69
C GLN A 85 -15.14 3.67 4.82
N LEU A 86 -13.85 3.81 4.48
CA LEU A 86 -12.82 4.20 5.45
C LEU A 86 -13.09 5.60 6.03
N ALA A 87 -13.46 6.58 5.21
CA ALA A 87 -13.72 7.94 5.67
C ALA A 87 -14.91 7.98 6.66
N GLU A 88 -15.97 7.22 6.40
CA GLU A 88 -17.12 7.05 7.30
C GLU A 88 -16.72 6.36 8.62
N GLU A 89 -15.85 5.34 8.56
CA GLU A 89 -15.32 4.64 9.73
C GLU A 89 -14.39 5.52 10.58
N LEU A 90 -13.54 6.35 9.96
CA LEU A 90 -12.67 7.29 10.66
C LEU A 90 -13.47 8.37 11.41
N VAL A 91 -14.59 8.86 10.85
CA VAL A 91 -15.53 9.72 11.59
C VAL A 91 -16.09 8.98 12.81
N ARG A 92 -16.50 7.71 12.65
CA ARG A 92 -17.02 6.89 13.77
C ARG A 92 -15.99 6.67 14.88
N ARG A 93 -14.70 6.58 14.54
CA ARG A 93 -13.57 6.43 15.48
C ARG A 93 -13.15 7.74 16.17
N GLY A 94 -13.69 8.89 15.75
CA GLY A 94 -13.27 10.19 16.27
C GLY A 94 -11.95 10.69 15.66
N GLU A 95 -11.62 10.27 14.42
CA GLU A 95 -10.48 10.72 13.63
C GLU A 95 -10.96 11.66 12.48
N PRO A 96 -11.50 12.87 12.77
CA PRO A 96 -12.14 13.70 11.76
C PRO A 96 -11.16 14.29 10.74
N VAL A 97 -9.90 14.56 11.12
CA VAL A 97 -8.91 15.18 10.22
C VAL A 97 -8.47 14.23 9.09
N PRO A 98 -8.10 12.95 9.36
CA PRO A 98 -7.95 11.96 8.29
C PRO A 98 -9.21 11.77 7.45
N ALA A 99 -10.39 11.71 8.08
CA ALA A 99 -11.65 11.53 7.36
C ALA A 99 -11.96 12.68 6.39
N GLU A 100 -11.76 13.93 6.81
CA GLU A 100 -12.01 15.11 5.97
C GLU A 100 -11.11 15.12 4.72
N ARG A 101 -9.84 14.72 4.86
CA ARG A 101 -8.91 14.59 3.73
C ARG A 101 -9.41 13.59 2.70
N LEU A 102 -9.88 12.42 3.13
CA LEU A 102 -10.45 11.41 2.24
C LEU A 102 -11.74 11.90 1.56
N HIS A 103 -12.62 12.61 2.28
CA HIS A 103 -13.81 13.22 1.69
C HIS A 103 -13.45 14.28 0.63
N ASN A 104 -12.41 15.09 0.86
CA ASN A 104 -11.97 16.10 -0.10
C ASN A 104 -11.30 15.48 -1.34
N LEU A 105 -10.55 14.38 -1.16
CA LEU A 105 -10.04 13.58 -2.27
C LEU A 105 -11.17 13.01 -3.14
N LEU A 106 -12.21 12.44 -2.53
CA LEU A 106 -13.38 11.91 -3.25
C LEU A 106 -14.13 12.99 -4.04
N LYS A 107 -14.26 14.21 -3.49
CA LYS A 107 -14.88 15.35 -4.22
C LYS A 107 -14.10 15.75 -5.47
N GLN A 108 -12.77 15.66 -5.43
CA GLN A 108 -11.89 15.99 -6.57
C GLN A 108 -11.85 14.87 -7.62
N THR A 109 -11.98 13.61 -7.19
CA THR A 109 -11.72 12.42 -8.01
C THR A 109 -12.40 12.41 -9.40
N PRO A 110 -13.69 12.80 -9.55
CA PRO A 110 -14.34 12.82 -10.87
C PRO A 110 -13.75 13.80 -11.91
N GLN A 111 -12.89 14.72 -11.50
CA GLN A 111 -12.27 15.74 -12.36
C GLN A 111 -10.82 15.41 -12.71
N LEU A 112 -10.27 14.31 -12.20
CA LEU A 112 -8.88 13.92 -12.37
C LEU A 112 -8.65 13.22 -13.71
N ALA A 113 -7.48 13.46 -14.31
CA ALA A 113 -7.05 12.67 -15.46
C ALA A 113 -6.69 11.24 -15.01
N CYS A 114 -7.28 10.26 -15.69
CA CYS A 114 -7.04 8.84 -15.48
C CYS A 114 -6.25 8.26 -16.65
N TYR A 115 -5.21 7.50 -16.34
CA TYR A 115 -4.41 6.74 -17.30
C TYR A 115 -4.63 5.24 -17.06
N GLY A 116 -4.62 4.45 -18.12
CA GLY A 116 -4.43 3.00 -18.06
C GLY A 116 -2.96 2.67 -18.22
N ILE A 117 -2.46 1.78 -17.36
CA ILE A 117 -1.12 1.17 -17.44
C ILE A 117 -1.34 -0.35 -17.29
N ASN A 118 -1.10 -1.14 -18.33
CA ASN A 118 -1.29 -2.61 -18.35
C ASN A 118 -2.65 -3.08 -17.77
N GLY A 119 -3.75 -2.39 -18.11
CA GLY A 119 -5.10 -2.75 -17.64
C GLY A 119 -5.42 -2.30 -16.20
N GLU A 120 -4.58 -1.48 -15.59
CA GLU A 120 -4.74 -0.90 -14.26
C GLU A 120 -4.87 0.63 -14.31
N PRO A 121 -5.77 1.24 -13.51
CA PRO A 121 -5.96 2.69 -13.52
C PRO A 121 -4.93 3.41 -12.66
N VAL A 122 -4.51 4.60 -13.11
CA VAL A 122 -3.74 5.57 -12.31
C VAL A 122 -4.31 6.98 -12.51
N LEU A 123 -4.60 7.65 -11.40
CA LEU A 123 -5.07 9.03 -11.30
C LEU A 123 -3.90 9.98 -11.04
N VAL A 124 -3.83 11.06 -11.80
CA VAL A 124 -2.91 12.19 -11.60
C VAL A 124 -3.69 13.43 -11.13
N HIS A 125 -3.00 14.51 -10.79
CA HIS A 125 -3.59 15.80 -10.36
C HIS A 125 -4.42 15.79 -9.06
N TRP A 126 -4.35 14.72 -8.28
CA TRP A 126 -5.07 14.58 -7.01
C TRP A 126 -4.35 15.30 -5.85
N GLY A 127 -5.07 15.72 -4.81
CA GLY A 127 -4.49 16.31 -3.60
C GLY A 127 -3.92 17.73 -3.76
N ILE A 128 -3.70 18.18 -4.99
CA ILE A 128 -3.39 19.57 -5.35
C ILE A 128 -4.70 20.35 -5.47
N PRO A 129 -4.83 21.56 -4.91
CA PRO A 129 -5.94 22.44 -5.22
C PRO A 129 -5.93 22.74 -6.73
N GLN A 130 -7.01 22.44 -7.45
CA GLN A 130 -7.12 22.90 -8.83
C GLN A 130 -7.07 24.43 -8.83
N GLN A 131 -6.03 24.99 -9.45
CA GLN A 131 -5.96 26.42 -9.69
C GLN A 131 -7.24 26.81 -10.44
N PRO A 132 -7.96 27.87 -10.02
CA PRO A 132 -9.11 28.34 -10.76
C PRO A 132 -8.68 28.54 -12.21
N ALA A 133 -9.38 27.92 -13.15
CA ALA A 133 -9.16 28.22 -14.56
C ALA A 133 -9.27 29.74 -14.72
N ASP A 134 -8.27 30.36 -15.33
CA ASP A 134 -8.33 31.78 -15.67
C ASP A 134 -9.68 32.03 -16.36
N PRO A 135 -10.43 33.08 -15.97
CA PRO A 135 -11.77 33.29 -16.49
C PRO A 135 -11.69 33.40 -18.00
N ILE A 136 -12.17 32.35 -18.68
CA ILE A 136 -12.13 32.25 -20.13
C ILE A 136 -12.91 33.45 -20.67
N LEU A 137 -12.17 34.40 -21.25
CA LEU A 137 -12.76 35.49 -22.02
C LEU A 137 -13.66 34.83 -23.07
N PRO A 138 -14.96 35.16 -23.13
CA PRO A 138 -15.90 34.43 -23.96
C PRO A 138 -15.47 34.55 -25.43
N GLU A 139 -15.04 33.43 -26.02
CA GLU A 139 -14.78 33.35 -27.46
C GLU A 139 -16.06 33.68 -28.22
N GLU A 140 -15.95 34.51 -29.26
CA GLU A 140 -17.09 34.86 -30.09
C GLU A 140 -17.70 33.61 -30.75
N PRO A 141 -19.04 33.44 -30.71
CA PRO A 141 -19.68 32.24 -31.20
C PRO A 141 -19.63 32.18 -32.73
N THR A 142 -18.73 31.34 -33.26
CA THR A 142 -18.75 30.95 -34.67
C THR A 142 -20.02 30.14 -34.99
N PRO A 143 -20.69 30.38 -36.13
CA PRO A 143 -22.01 29.81 -36.41
C PRO A 143 -21.94 28.29 -36.68
N ARG A 144 -22.53 27.49 -35.78
CA ARG A 144 -22.66 26.04 -35.96
C ARG A 144 -23.90 25.72 -36.80
N LEU A 145 -23.70 25.00 -37.91
CA LEU A 145 -24.78 24.50 -38.76
C LEU A 145 -25.48 23.30 -38.10
N HIS A 146 -26.70 23.49 -37.60
CA HIS A 146 -27.49 22.41 -37.04
C HIS A 146 -28.02 21.44 -38.14
N LYS A 147 -27.63 20.17 -38.06
CA LYS A 147 -28.39 19.06 -38.66
C LYS A 147 -29.10 18.26 -37.57
N GLY A 148 -30.41 18.47 -37.44
CA GLY A 148 -31.22 17.73 -36.47
C GLY A 148 -31.41 16.27 -36.87
N HIS A 149 -31.27 15.36 -35.91
CA HIS A 149 -31.77 13.98 -35.99
C HIS A 149 -32.81 13.75 -34.91
N ARG A 150 -33.92 13.11 -35.28
CA ARG A 150 -35.08 12.89 -34.40
C ARG A 150 -34.86 11.61 -33.61
N ILE A 151 -34.98 11.68 -32.29
CA ILE A 151 -34.98 10.51 -31.40
C ILE A 151 -36.33 9.78 -31.59
N THR A 152 -36.30 8.46 -31.76
CA THR A 152 -37.50 7.60 -31.68
C THR A 152 -37.29 6.51 -30.64
N ALA A 153 -38.29 6.31 -29.77
CA ALA A 153 -38.17 5.47 -28.59
C ALA A 153 -38.46 4.00 -28.89
N ARG A 154 -37.57 3.07 -28.50
CA ARG A 154 -37.86 1.63 -28.54
C ARG A 154 -37.00 0.74 -27.61
N HIS A 155 -36.98 1.03 -26.30
CA HIS A 155 -36.17 0.29 -25.30
C HIS A 155 -36.95 -0.35 -24.14
N TYR A 156 -38.22 -0.75 -24.34
CA TYR A 156 -39.01 -1.50 -23.33
C TYR A 156 -39.21 -2.99 -23.64
N GLY A 157 -38.65 -3.51 -24.75
CA GLY A 157 -38.76 -4.93 -25.12
C GLY A 157 -37.69 -5.85 -24.51
N CYS A 158 -36.47 -5.34 -24.30
CA CYS A 158 -35.32 -6.21 -23.96
C CYS A 158 -35.22 -6.59 -22.48
N LEU A 159 -35.84 -5.81 -21.57
CA LEU A 159 -35.82 -6.08 -20.12
C LEU A 159 -36.62 -7.35 -19.73
N ALA A 160 -37.67 -7.70 -20.48
CA ALA A 160 -38.47 -8.89 -20.21
C ALA A 160 -37.74 -10.21 -20.57
N ALA A 161 -36.83 -10.18 -21.56
CA ALA A 161 -36.09 -11.37 -22.00
C ALA A 161 -34.97 -11.76 -21.02
N ILE A 162 -34.32 -10.78 -20.39
CA ILE A 162 -33.18 -11.02 -19.48
C ILE A 162 -33.66 -11.65 -18.15
N LEU A 163 -34.83 -11.24 -17.65
CA LEU A 163 -35.44 -11.84 -16.45
C LEU A 163 -35.82 -13.33 -16.64
N LEU A 164 -36.18 -13.74 -17.86
CA LEU A 164 -36.50 -15.14 -18.16
C LEU A 164 -35.25 -16.03 -18.19
N ALA A 165 -34.11 -15.50 -18.67
CA ALA A 165 -32.84 -16.22 -18.72
C ALA A 165 -32.24 -16.46 -17.32
N LEU A 166 -32.36 -15.48 -16.41
CA LEU A 166 -31.86 -15.60 -15.03
C LEU A 166 -32.60 -16.67 -14.21
N LEU A 167 -33.89 -16.88 -14.46
CA LEU A 167 -34.66 -17.97 -13.82
C LEU A 167 -34.22 -19.35 -14.30
N LEU A 168 -33.95 -19.53 -15.60
CA LEU A 168 -33.48 -20.82 -16.16
C LEU A 168 -32.04 -21.17 -15.75
N GLY A 169 -31.16 -20.18 -15.56
CA GLY A 169 -29.79 -20.41 -15.07
C GLY A 169 -29.72 -20.99 -13.65
N SER A 170 -30.72 -20.70 -12.81
CA SER A 170 -30.77 -21.18 -11.41
C SER A 170 -30.99 -22.69 -11.26
N LEU A 171 -31.51 -23.37 -12.29
CA LEU A 171 -31.84 -24.80 -12.24
C LEU A 171 -30.70 -25.74 -12.66
N LEU A 172 -29.59 -25.22 -13.20
CA LEU A 172 -28.46 -26.02 -13.70
C LEU A 172 -27.28 -26.12 -12.72
N LEU A 173 -27.37 -25.51 -11.54
CA LEU A 173 -26.32 -25.55 -10.50
C LEU A 173 -26.55 -26.65 -9.44
N SER A 174 -27.33 -27.69 -9.74
CA SER A 174 -27.71 -28.76 -8.80
C SER A 174 -27.14 -30.15 -9.11
N CYS A 175 -26.42 -30.33 -10.22
CA CYS A 175 -25.92 -31.65 -10.66
C CYS A 175 -24.52 -31.59 -11.31
N TRP A 176 -23.45 -31.61 -10.50
CA TRP A 176 -22.32 -32.55 -10.70
C TRP A 176 -21.34 -32.54 -9.50
N PRO A 177 -21.14 -33.68 -8.79
CA PRO A 177 -20.04 -33.87 -7.84
C PRO A 177 -18.88 -34.69 -8.43
N ALA A 178 -17.70 -34.55 -7.82
CA ALA A 178 -16.48 -35.33 -8.05
C ALA A 178 -15.78 -35.21 -9.42
N LEU A 179 -14.55 -34.68 -9.39
CA LEU A 179 -13.38 -35.20 -10.13
C LEU A 179 -12.08 -34.43 -9.74
N PHE A 180 -11.60 -34.57 -8.50
CA PHE A 180 -10.17 -34.37 -8.13
C PHE A 180 -9.86 -35.03 -6.77
N PRO A 181 -9.36 -36.28 -6.73
CA PRO A 181 -8.57 -36.78 -5.62
C PRO A 181 -7.09 -36.49 -5.89
N VAL A 182 -6.43 -35.76 -4.99
CA VAL A 182 -4.96 -35.67 -4.95
C VAL A 182 -4.51 -35.95 -3.51
N ASP A 183 -4.21 -37.21 -3.24
CA ASP A 183 -3.45 -37.60 -2.05
C ASP A 183 -1.94 -37.45 -2.35
N LEU A 184 -1.24 -36.61 -1.60
CA LEU A 184 0.18 -36.79 -1.30
C LEU A 184 0.50 -36.24 0.11
N PRO A 185 1.45 -36.83 0.86
CA PRO A 185 1.39 -36.79 2.31
C PRO A 185 2.38 -35.83 3.00
N SER A 186 2.05 -35.55 4.27
CA SER A 186 2.95 -35.24 5.38
C SER A 186 3.59 -33.84 5.48
N GLY A 187 3.17 -33.12 6.53
CA GLY A 187 4.16 -32.73 7.54
C GLY A 187 4.51 -31.25 7.73
N GLY A 188 3.70 -30.30 7.26
CA GLY A 188 3.87 -28.88 7.57
C GLY A 188 2.54 -28.14 7.65
N LYS A 189 2.44 -27.11 8.51
CA LYS A 189 1.35 -26.13 8.36
C LYS A 189 1.55 -25.39 7.03
N PRO A 190 0.52 -25.22 6.19
CA PRO A 190 0.66 -24.50 4.93
C PRO A 190 1.06 -23.04 5.22
N LEU A 191 2.12 -22.58 4.57
CA LEU A 191 2.62 -21.21 4.65
C LEU A 191 1.60 -20.24 4.06
N THR A 192 1.42 -19.06 4.67
CA THR A 192 0.57 -17.99 4.10
C THR A 192 1.47 -16.96 3.44
N GLU A 193 1.57 -16.98 2.12
CA GLU A 193 2.36 -16.02 1.36
C GLU A 193 1.51 -14.79 0.97
N LEU A 194 2.04 -13.60 1.22
CA LEU A 194 1.44 -12.34 0.78
C LEU A 194 2.10 -11.87 -0.52
N THR A 195 1.27 -11.65 -1.55
CA THR A 195 1.69 -11.18 -2.88
C THR A 195 1.06 -9.82 -3.20
N LYS A 196 1.22 -9.30 -4.42
CA LYS A 196 0.50 -8.09 -4.87
C LYS A 196 -1.01 -8.35 -5.01
N GLU A 197 -1.37 -9.56 -5.42
CA GLU A 197 -2.73 -10.05 -5.66
C GLU A 197 -3.43 -10.45 -4.36
N GLN A 198 -2.66 -10.93 -3.37
CA GLN A 198 -3.13 -11.25 -2.02
C GLN A 198 -2.31 -10.48 -0.97
N PRO A 199 -2.47 -9.14 -0.88
CA PRO A 199 -1.57 -8.29 -0.11
C PRO A 199 -1.89 -8.24 1.39
N ASN A 200 -2.86 -9.00 1.89
CA ASN A 200 -3.21 -8.98 3.31
C ASN A 200 -3.89 -10.26 3.79
N VAL A 201 -3.76 -10.53 5.09
CA VAL A 201 -4.48 -11.59 5.81
C VAL A 201 -5.00 -11.03 7.14
N SER A 202 -6.22 -11.39 7.51
CA SER A 202 -6.82 -11.04 8.80
C SER A 202 -6.94 -12.28 9.67
N LEU A 203 -6.40 -12.22 10.88
CA LEU A 203 -6.48 -13.31 11.85
C LEU A 203 -7.75 -13.20 12.67
N VAL A 204 -8.26 -14.35 13.13
CA VAL A 204 -9.34 -14.39 14.12
C VAL A 204 -8.89 -13.67 15.38
N LYS A 205 -9.78 -12.87 15.99
CA LYS A 205 -9.54 -12.17 17.25
C LYS A 205 -9.18 -13.17 18.36
N GLN A 206 -8.07 -12.94 19.05
CA GLN A 206 -7.65 -13.71 20.23
C GLN A 206 -7.49 -12.78 21.43
N HIS A 207 -7.56 -13.35 22.64
CA HIS A 207 -7.27 -12.59 23.86
C HIS A 207 -5.77 -12.29 23.99
N ASP A 208 -4.97 -13.30 23.64
CA ASP A 208 -3.52 -13.29 23.68
C ASP A 208 -3.00 -13.95 22.39
N TYR A 209 -2.04 -13.31 21.73
CA TYR A 209 -1.34 -13.84 20.55
C TYR A 209 0.05 -14.41 20.89
N GLY A 210 0.46 -14.40 22.16
CA GLY A 210 1.73 -14.92 22.67
C GLY A 210 2.96 -14.18 22.13
N ARG A 211 4.12 -14.84 22.13
CA ARG A 211 5.34 -14.28 21.52
C ARG A 211 5.25 -14.35 20.00
N ILE A 212 4.97 -13.21 19.37
CA ILE A 212 5.06 -13.05 17.93
C ILE A 212 6.54 -12.80 17.58
N ARG A 213 7.06 -13.47 16.56
CA ARG A 213 8.43 -13.32 16.08
C ARG A 213 8.44 -12.96 14.60
N VAL A 214 9.21 -11.95 14.22
CA VAL A 214 9.43 -11.50 12.85
C VAL A 214 10.88 -11.82 12.51
N ASN A 215 11.13 -12.58 11.45
CA ASN A 215 12.47 -12.89 10.96
C ASN A 215 12.72 -12.23 9.61
N LEU A 216 13.81 -11.47 9.50
CA LEU A 216 14.38 -11.01 8.23
C LEU A 216 15.48 -11.99 7.84
N ASN A 217 15.35 -12.65 6.69
CA ASN A 217 16.32 -13.61 6.20
C ASN A 217 16.70 -13.30 4.74
N TRP A 218 17.94 -13.57 4.35
CA TRP A 218 18.47 -13.29 3.02
C TRP A 218 19.57 -14.28 2.63
N THR A 219 19.87 -14.38 1.34
CA THR A 219 20.94 -15.26 0.84
C THR A 219 22.15 -14.43 0.46
N ASN A 220 23.32 -14.75 1.02
CA ASN A 220 24.58 -14.14 0.58
C ASN A 220 25.05 -14.76 -0.74
N PRO A 221 25.09 -14.01 -1.86
CA PRO A 221 25.50 -14.55 -3.16
C PRO A 221 27.03 -14.70 -3.29
N ASN A 222 27.79 -13.96 -2.47
CA ASN A 222 29.26 -14.00 -2.43
C ASN A 222 29.76 -13.84 -0.98
N PRO A 223 30.55 -14.77 -0.43
CA PRO A 223 31.12 -14.63 0.92
C PRO A 223 32.13 -13.47 1.05
N ASP A 224 32.78 -13.04 -0.04
CA ASP A 224 33.77 -11.95 -0.01
C ASP A 224 33.13 -10.54 0.09
N ASN A 225 31.82 -10.44 -0.14
CA ASN A 225 31.03 -9.22 -0.03
C ASN A 225 29.64 -9.59 0.52
N ALA A 226 29.63 -10.03 1.78
CA ALA A 226 28.41 -10.40 2.49
C ALA A 226 27.44 -9.22 2.56
N ILE A 227 26.17 -9.51 2.34
CA ILE A 227 25.06 -8.57 2.49
C ILE A 227 24.75 -8.46 3.99
N ASP A 228 24.61 -7.23 4.46
CA ASP A 228 24.19 -6.91 5.82
C ASP A 228 22.86 -6.15 5.77
N LEU A 229 21.80 -6.74 6.32
CA LEU A 229 20.45 -6.19 6.35
C LEU A 229 19.97 -6.10 7.80
N ASP A 230 19.62 -4.90 8.23
CA ASP A 230 19.02 -4.66 9.55
C ASP A 230 17.48 -4.66 9.45
N VAL A 231 16.79 -5.31 10.39
CA VAL A 231 15.34 -5.20 10.59
C VAL A 231 15.01 -4.13 11.64
N ALA A 232 13.89 -3.46 11.45
CA ALA A 232 13.42 -2.41 12.35
C ALA A 232 11.89 -2.29 12.32
N ALA A 233 11.34 -1.51 13.25
CA ALA A 233 9.92 -1.18 13.23
C ALA A 233 9.63 0.25 13.71
N PHE A 234 8.55 0.83 13.19
CA PHE A 234 7.83 1.89 13.89
C PHE A 234 6.64 1.28 14.64
N VAL A 235 6.49 1.66 15.91
CA VAL A 235 5.46 1.11 16.80
C VAL A 235 4.56 2.23 17.27
N ARG A 236 3.25 2.05 17.11
CA ARG A 236 2.23 2.95 17.65
C ARG A 236 1.36 2.20 18.63
N LEU A 237 1.07 2.84 19.75
CA LEU A 237 0.16 2.35 20.77
C LEU A 237 -1.23 2.96 20.60
N LYS A 238 -2.26 2.33 21.17
CA LYS A 238 -3.65 2.84 21.17
C LYS A 238 -3.79 4.21 21.84
N ASN A 239 -2.86 4.58 22.73
CA ASN A 239 -2.76 5.93 23.32
C ASN A 239 -2.02 6.96 22.44
N GLN A 240 -1.81 6.65 21.14
CA GLN A 240 -1.15 7.48 20.13
C GLN A 240 0.33 7.80 20.37
N LYS A 241 0.97 7.26 21.42
CA LYS A 241 2.44 7.27 21.53
C LYS A 241 3.06 6.44 20.40
N LYS A 242 4.17 6.94 19.87
CA LYS A 242 4.91 6.36 18.75
C LYS A 242 6.40 6.28 19.10
N THR A 243 7.10 5.27 18.61
CA THR A 243 8.56 5.15 18.71
C THR A 243 9.11 4.34 17.55
N GLY A 244 10.38 4.56 17.21
CA GLY A 244 11.17 3.58 16.46
C GLY A 244 11.67 2.46 17.37
N VAL A 245 11.93 1.31 16.77
CA VAL A 245 12.66 0.16 17.31
C VAL A 245 13.69 -0.23 16.24
N GLU A 246 14.95 0.17 16.42
CA GLU A 246 16.03 0.03 15.43
C GLU A 246 17.44 0.14 16.06
N ALA A 247 18.41 -0.56 15.48
CA ALA A 247 19.81 -0.55 15.93
C ALA A 247 20.51 0.81 15.70
N LEU A 248 20.29 1.47 14.55
CA LEU A 248 20.94 2.74 14.17
C LEU A 248 20.71 3.88 15.17
N SER A 249 19.52 3.93 15.76
CA SER A 249 19.15 4.95 16.75
C SER A 249 19.38 4.48 18.19
N ARG A 250 19.96 3.28 18.37
CA ARG A 250 20.12 2.57 19.66
C ARG A 250 18.80 2.38 20.42
N LEU A 251 17.69 2.30 19.69
CA LEU A 251 16.35 2.09 20.21
C LEU A 251 16.00 0.60 20.08
N PHE A 252 16.63 -0.26 20.88
CA PHE A 252 16.41 -1.71 20.79
C PHE A 252 15.01 -2.17 21.23
N GLY A 253 14.21 -1.28 21.81
CA GLY A 253 12.87 -1.58 22.32
C GLY A 253 12.89 -2.37 23.63
N ASP A 254 11.73 -2.89 24.00
CA ASP A 254 11.51 -3.76 25.16
C ASP A 254 10.31 -4.67 24.86
N TYR A 255 10.42 -5.95 25.20
CA TYR A 255 9.38 -6.95 24.95
C TYR A 255 8.31 -6.97 26.05
N ASP A 256 8.70 -6.76 27.32
CA ASP A 256 7.79 -6.84 28.46
C ASP A 256 7.28 -5.46 28.90
N ASN A 257 8.02 -4.38 28.58
CA ASN A 257 7.59 -3.00 28.78
C ASN A 257 7.23 -2.32 27.45
N VAL A 258 6.54 -1.18 27.53
CA VAL A 258 6.30 -0.27 26.38
C VAL A 258 7.63 0.00 25.66
N PRO A 259 7.76 -0.25 24.33
CA PRO A 259 6.69 -0.37 23.33
C PRO A 259 6.10 -1.77 23.07
N TYR A 260 6.47 -2.80 23.85
CA TYR A 260 6.09 -4.20 23.68
C TYR A 260 6.62 -4.83 22.38
N VAL A 261 7.70 -4.25 21.86
CA VAL A 261 8.42 -4.64 20.65
C VAL A 261 9.91 -4.45 20.92
N ALA A 262 10.73 -5.45 20.58
CA ALA A 262 12.18 -5.40 20.77
C ALA A 262 12.93 -6.07 19.62
N LEU A 263 14.15 -5.62 19.34
CA LEU A 263 15.12 -6.37 18.54
C LEU A 263 15.74 -7.49 19.38
N GLU A 264 15.72 -8.71 18.87
CA GLU A 264 16.34 -9.90 19.48
C GLU A 264 17.83 -9.94 19.11
N GLY A 265 18.57 -8.96 19.62
CA GLY A 265 20.04 -8.90 19.53
C GLY A 265 20.57 -8.54 18.14
N ASP A 266 21.15 -7.34 18.03
CA ASP A 266 22.09 -6.96 16.98
C ASP A 266 23.28 -7.93 17.00
N ASP A 267 23.28 -8.92 16.08
CA ASP A 267 24.33 -9.94 16.00
C ASP A 267 25.58 -9.38 15.31
N ARG A 268 26.33 -8.62 16.12
CA ARG A 268 27.62 -8.01 15.75
C ARG A 268 28.71 -9.02 15.38
N SER A 269 28.43 -10.32 15.37
CA SER A 269 29.37 -11.32 14.86
C SER A 269 29.36 -11.45 13.33
N GLY A 270 28.25 -11.04 12.67
CA GLY A 270 28.04 -11.27 11.25
C GLY A 270 27.71 -12.73 10.89
N ASP A 271 27.45 -13.60 11.87
CA ASP A 271 26.98 -14.97 11.66
C ASP A 271 25.47 -14.99 11.31
N ASN A 272 25.15 -14.38 10.16
CA ASN A 272 23.79 -14.14 9.68
C ASN A 272 23.07 -15.44 9.23
N SER A 273 23.51 -16.61 9.69
CA SER A 273 23.01 -17.94 9.30
C SER A 273 21.52 -18.17 9.60
N HIS A 274 20.91 -17.35 10.46
CA HIS A 274 19.47 -17.35 10.75
C HIS A 274 18.78 -15.98 10.56
N GLY A 275 19.50 -14.98 10.05
CA GLY A 275 19.00 -13.62 9.86
C GLY A 275 18.62 -12.88 11.15
N GLU A 276 18.07 -11.67 11.02
CA GLU A 276 17.69 -10.84 12.17
C GLU A 276 16.27 -11.13 12.68
N TRP A 277 16.03 -10.76 13.94
CA TRP A 277 14.79 -11.06 14.65
C TRP A 277 14.22 -9.84 15.39
N LEU A 278 12.91 -9.63 15.23
CA LEU A 278 12.12 -8.65 15.98
C LEU A 278 10.98 -9.37 16.70
N LEU A 279 10.83 -9.10 17.99
CA LEU A 279 9.84 -9.71 18.87
C LEU A 279 8.71 -8.73 19.14
N ILE A 280 7.45 -9.20 19.09
CA ILE A 280 6.26 -8.42 19.45
C ILE A 280 5.50 -9.21 20.53
N ASN A 281 5.17 -8.56 21.63
CA ASN A 281 4.46 -9.20 22.74
C ASN A 281 2.94 -9.18 22.49
N GLY A 282 2.43 -10.27 21.91
CA GLY A 282 1.03 -10.47 21.56
C GLY A 282 0.08 -10.47 22.77
N SER A 283 0.58 -10.74 23.98
CA SER A 283 -0.16 -10.60 25.23
C SER A 283 -0.50 -9.13 25.56
N HIS A 284 0.22 -8.19 24.95
CA HIS A 284 -0.04 -6.75 25.02
C HIS A 284 -0.63 -6.18 23.72
N TRP A 285 -1.10 -7.02 22.78
CA TRP A 285 -1.65 -6.57 21.49
C TRP A 285 -2.76 -5.53 21.63
N GLN A 286 -3.60 -5.64 22.66
CA GLN A 286 -4.69 -4.67 22.92
C GLN A 286 -4.20 -3.25 23.24
N GLN A 287 -2.92 -3.07 23.59
CA GLN A 287 -2.27 -1.76 23.79
C GLN A 287 -1.58 -1.24 22.52
N ILE A 288 -1.26 -2.13 21.58
CA ILE A 288 -0.61 -1.81 20.30
C ILE A 288 -1.69 -1.42 19.28
N ASP A 289 -1.45 -0.38 18.50
CA ASP A 289 -2.31 0.06 17.40
C ASP A 289 -1.77 -0.42 16.04
N GLU A 290 -0.47 -0.25 15.81
CA GLU A 290 0.21 -0.68 14.59
C GLU A 290 1.71 -0.95 14.85
N VAL A 291 2.25 -1.97 14.19
CA VAL A 291 3.69 -2.19 14.02
C VAL A 291 4.00 -2.19 12.53
N LEU A 292 4.73 -1.19 12.05
CA LEU A 292 5.21 -1.09 10.68
C LEU A 292 6.64 -1.62 10.60
N ILE A 293 6.84 -2.76 9.94
CA ILE A 293 8.14 -3.43 9.78
C ILE A 293 8.84 -2.86 8.56
N TYR A 294 10.07 -2.40 8.74
CA TYR A 294 10.97 -2.00 7.67
C TYR A 294 12.34 -2.65 7.85
N ALA A 295 13.13 -2.66 6.79
CA ALA A 295 14.53 -3.07 6.84
C ALA A 295 15.38 -2.08 6.03
N PHE A 296 16.69 -2.09 6.26
CA PHE A 296 17.64 -1.34 5.44
C PHE A 296 18.87 -2.18 5.09
N ILE A 297 19.37 -1.96 3.87
CA ILE A 297 20.67 -2.47 3.44
C ILE A 297 21.72 -1.61 4.15
N TYR A 298 22.47 -2.21 5.08
CA TYR A 298 23.60 -1.57 5.73
C TYR A 298 24.86 -1.67 4.85
N SER A 299 25.09 -2.84 4.23
CA SER A 299 26.18 -3.04 3.28
C SER A 299 25.98 -4.25 2.35
N GLY A 300 26.88 -4.42 1.37
CA GLY A 300 26.97 -5.61 0.53
C GLY A 300 25.99 -5.73 -0.65
N ALA A 301 24.91 -4.93 -0.67
CA ALA A 301 23.98 -4.84 -1.81
C ALA A 301 23.76 -3.38 -2.24
N SER A 302 23.39 -3.17 -3.51
CA SER A 302 22.97 -1.86 -4.05
C SER A 302 21.45 -1.70 -4.09
N ASN A 303 20.73 -2.80 -4.33
CA ASN A 303 19.27 -2.83 -4.42
C ASN A 303 18.70 -4.12 -3.83
N TRP A 304 17.39 -4.18 -3.65
CA TRP A 304 16.72 -5.26 -2.90
C TRP A 304 16.57 -6.55 -3.69
N GLN A 305 16.39 -6.48 -5.01
CA GLN A 305 16.21 -7.67 -5.87
C GLN A 305 17.35 -8.69 -5.71
N ASN A 306 18.58 -8.23 -5.56
CA ASN A 306 19.76 -9.09 -5.43
C ASN A 306 19.96 -9.69 -4.02
N THR A 307 19.19 -9.25 -3.01
CA THR A 307 19.28 -9.77 -1.63
C THR A 307 18.53 -11.09 -1.44
N GLN A 308 17.50 -11.34 -2.26
CA GLN A 308 16.51 -12.40 -2.04
C GLN A 308 15.88 -12.34 -0.62
N ALA A 309 15.78 -11.14 -0.04
CA ALA A 309 15.31 -10.95 1.32
C ALA A 309 13.83 -11.38 1.47
N THR A 310 13.53 -11.97 2.63
CA THR A 310 12.23 -12.51 2.99
C THR A 310 11.91 -12.13 4.43
N ILE A 311 10.70 -11.63 4.69
CA ILE A 311 10.17 -11.47 6.05
C ILE A 311 9.21 -12.62 6.33
N THR A 312 9.44 -13.36 7.41
CA THR A 312 8.49 -14.35 7.95
C THR A 312 7.99 -13.91 9.33
N ILE A 313 6.67 -13.82 9.49
CA ILE A 313 5.97 -13.49 10.73
C ILE A 313 5.40 -14.78 11.33
N HIS A 314 5.92 -15.17 12.49
CA HIS A 314 5.47 -16.32 13.26
C HIS A 314 4.55 -15.87 14.39
N ILE A 315 3.29 -16.30 14.35
CA ILE A 315 2.31 -16.07 15.40
C ILE A 315 1.90 -17.43 15.99
N PRO A 316 1.98 -17.63 17.32
CA PRO A 316 1.52 -18.82 18.01
C PRO A 316 0.18 -19.36 17.49
N SER A 317 0.12 -20.68 17.32
CA SER A 317 -1.02 -21.43 16.77
C SER A 317 -1.43 -21.12 15.32
N GLN A 318 -0.94 -20.06 14.69
CA GLN A 318 -1.20 -19.76 13.27
C GLN A 318 -0.26 -20.53 12.32
N SER A 319 -0.50 -20.39 11.02
CA SER A 319 0.53 -20.59 10.00
C SER A 319 1.49 -19.39 9.98
N PRO A 320 2.78 -19.58 9.65
CA PRO A 320 3.66 -18.44 9.40
C PRO A 320 3.16 -17.64 8.18
N ILE A 321 3.34 -16.32 8.23
CA ILE A 321 2.98 -15.40 7.15
C ILE A 321 4.29 -14.89 6.52
N THR A 322 4.49 -15.08 5.22
CA THR A 322 5.72 -14.67 4.52
C THR A 322 5.44 -13.57 3.49
N THR A 323 6.45 -12.75 3.20
CA THR A 323 6.53 -11.96 1.96
C THR A 323 7.98 -11.84 1.51
N HIS A 324 8.19 -11.88 0.20
CA HIS A 324 9.49 -11.76 -0.45
C HIS A 324 9.70 -10.35 -0.98
N LEU A 325 10.91 -9.81 -0.84
CA LEU A 325 11.33 -8.52 -1.39
C LEU A 325 11.89 -8.73 -2.80
N THR A 326 11.01 -9.06 -3.74
CA THR A 326 11.35 -9.31 -5.15
C THR A 326 11.25 -8.06 -6.04
N GLU A 327 10.73 -6.96 -5.49
CA GLU A 327 10.74 -5.65 -6.13
C GLU A 327 11.94 -4.79 -5.66
N GLY A 328 12.08 -3.58 -6.21
CA GLY A 328 13.12 -2.63 -5.80
C GLY A 328 14.46 -2.78 -6.53
N ASP A 329 14.45 -2.50 -7.83
CA ASP A 329 15.67 -2.35 -8.67
C ASP A 329 16.33 -0.96 -8.52
N GLU A 330 15.57 0.03 -8.01
CA GLU A 330 16.07 1.38 -7.69
C GLU A 330 17.08 1.34 -6.52
N ASP A 331 18.08 2.23 -6.54
CA ASP A 331 19.12 2.40 -5.51
C ASP A 331 18.56 3.01 -4.19
N MET A 332 17.48 2.42 -3.65
CA MET A 332 16.80 2.84 -2.43
C MET A 332 17.12 1.86 -1.29
N PRO A 333 17.97 2.24 -0.33
CA PRO A 333 18.52 1.30 0.66
C PRO A 333 17.52 0.89 1.74
N VAL A 334 16.33 1.49 1.83
CA VAL A 334 15.33 1.17 2.87
C VAL A 334 14.06 0.59 2.23
N SER A 335 13.51 -0.48 2.80
CA SER A 335 12.25 -1.08 2.37
C SER A 335 11.26 -1.18 3.54
N VAL A 336 10.04 -0.69 3.36
CA VAL A 336 8.90 -0.95 4.24
C VAL A 336 8.20 -2.21 3.73
N ILE A 337 8.18 -3.26 4.55
CA ILE A 337 7.92 -4.61 4.07
C ILE A 337 6.50 -5.04 4.39
N ALA A 338 6.09 -4.88 5.65
CA ALA A 338 4.78 -5.28 6.12
C ALA A 338 4.33 -4.43 7.31
N ARG A 339 3.03 -4.44 7.60
CA ARG A 339 2.51 -3.94 8.88
C ARG A 339 1.53 -4.90 9.53
N LEU A 340 1.51 -4.88 10.86
CA LEU A 340 0.50 -5.53 11.68
C LEU A 340 -0.38 -4.42 12.27
N ILE A 341 -1.68 -4.44 11.97
CA ILE A 341 -2.68 -3.44 12.40
C ILE A 341 -3.64 -4.09 13.41
N ASN A 342 -3.89 -3.43 14.53
CA ASN A 342 -4.89 -3.86 15.50
C ASN A 342 -6.29 -3.37 15.08
N VAL A 343 -7.06 -4.28 14.47
CA VAL A 343 -8.46 -4.07 14.08
C VAL A 343 -9.37 -4.71 15.13
N ASP A 344 -9.94 -3.89 16.01
CA ASP A 344 -10.84 -4.30 17.10
C ASP A 344 -10.30 -5.44 17.98
N GLY A 345 -8.99 -5.48 18.19
CA GLY A 345 -8.28 -6.50 18.96
C GLY A 345 -7.85 -7.73 18.16
N ALA A 346 -8.19 -7.82 16.87
CA ALA A 346 -7.61 -8.78 15.93
C ALA A 346 -6.31 -8.24 15.30
N ILE A 347 -5.48 -9.13 14.76
CA ILE A 347 -4.33 -8.77 13.92
C ILE A 347 -4.76 -8.82 12.45
N LYS A 348 -4.58 -7.71 11.72
CA LYS A 348 -4.50 -7.72 10.25
C LYS A 348 -3.04 -7.52 9.85
N VAL A 349 -2.53 -8.39 8.97
CA VAL A 349 -1.19 -8.24 8.38
C VAL A 349 -1.35 -7.76 6.95
N GLU A 350 -0.63 -6.71 6.56
CA GLU A 350 -0.59 -6.19 5.19
C GLU A 350 0.84 -6.16 4.66
N ARG A 351 1.03 -6.61 3.42
CA ARG A 351 2.25 -6.45 2.62
C ARG A 351 2.33 -5.01 2.13
N ILE A 352 3.50 -4.41 2.25
CA ILE A 352 3.79 -3.05 1.81
C ILE A 352 4.82 -3.06 0.67
N ASN A 353 5.99 -3.68 0.83
CA ASN A 353 7.07 -3.72 -0.17
C ASN A 353 7.27 -2.39 -0.93
N GLN A 354 7.40 -1.28 -0.21
CA GLN A 354 7.72 0.04 -0.76
C GLN A 354 9.13 0.46 -0.38
N TYR A 355 9.80 1.22 -1.24
CA TYR A 355 11.23 1.53 -1.14
C TYR A 355 11.46 3.03 -0.96
N PHE A 356 12.47 3.39 -0.16
CA PHE A 356 12.73 4.75 0.29
C PHE A 356 14.24 5.01 0.41
N ASP A 357 14.64 6.27 0.19
CA ASP A 357 16.03 6.71 0.38
C ASP A 357 16.48 6.64 1.84
N ASP A 358 15.57 7.01 2.76
CA ASP A 358 15.83 7.03 4.20
C ASP A 358 14.57 6.80 5.05
N ARG A 359 14.78 6.72 6.37
CA ARG A 359 13.75 6.48 7.39
C ARG A 359 12.81 7.67 7.61
N LYS A 360 13.26 8.90 7.29
CA LYS A 360 12.45 10.12 7.37
C LYS A 360 11.44 10.18 6.22
N ASN A 361 11.81 9.69 5.04
CA ASN A 361 10.90 9.51 3.91
C ASN A 361 9.80 8.49 4.23
N ILE A 362 10.08 7.42 4.99
CA ILE A 362 9.04 6.51 5.52
C ILE A 362 8.09 7.24 6.47
N ASP A 363 8.62 7.93 7.48
CA ASP A 363 7.83 8.66 8.47
C ASP A 363 6.90 9.70 7.83
N LYS A 364 7.41 10.39 6.80
CA LYS A 364 6.65 11.30 5.95
C LYS A 364 5.56 10.57 5.14
N ALA A 365 5.92 9.50 4.42
CA ALA A 365 5.02 8.77 3.53
C ALA A 365 3.88 8.05 4.26
N PHE A 366 4.08 7.61 5.50
CA PHE A 366 3.07 6.91 6.31
C PHE A 366 2.46 7.77 7.43
N GLY A 367 2.81 9.06 7.50
CA GLY A 367 2.24 10.02 8.45
C GLY A 367 2.52 9.67 9.92
N TRP A 368 3.73 9.18 10.23
CA TRP A 368 4.09 8.83 11.60
C TRP A 368 4.32 10.07 12.47
N GLY A 369 4.98 11.11 11.96
CA GLY A 369 5.27 12.33 12.73
C GLY A 369 6.22 12.07 13.90
N LEU A 370 7.32 11.35 13.67
CA LEU A 370 8.38 11.09 14.62
C LEU A 370 9.34 12.28 14.75
N GLU A 371 9.97 12.41 15.93
CA GLU A 371 11.01 13.43 16.18
C GLU A 371 12.40 12.91 15.77
N TRP A 372 12.89 13.40 14.63
CA TRP A 372 14.18 12.99 14.06
C TRP A 372 15.35 13.74 14.68
N HIS A 373 16.32 12.98 15.19
CA HIS A 373 17.58 13.47 15.74
C HIS A 373 18.77 12.91 14.96
N SER A 374 19.86 13.67 14.86
CA SER A 374 21.07 13.21 14.16
C SER A 374 21.74 12.05 14.90
N THR A 375 21.58 10.84 14.36
CA THR A 375 22.23 9.62 14.86
C THR A 375 23.67 9.56 14.35
N LYS A 376 24.65 9.40 15.24
CA LYS A 376 25.93 8.79 14.84
C LYS A 376 25.60 7.33 14.49
N GLY A 377 25.96 6.87 13.30
CA GLY A 377 25.67 5.50 12.84
C GLY A 377 26.38 4.42 13.67
N LYS A 378 26.20 3.14 13.29
CA LYS A 378 26.97 2.01 13.85
C LYS A 378 28.48 2.38 13.83
N GLY A 379 29.13 2.35 14.99
CA GLY A 379 30.51 2.79 15.21
C GLY A 379 31.01 2.50 16.61
#